data_AF-A0A0F9CP85-F1
#
_entry.id   AF-A0A0F9CP85-F1
#
_cell.length_a   1.000
_cell.length_b   1.000
_cell.length_c   1.000
_cell.angle_alpha   90.00
_cell.angle_beta   90.00
_cell.angle_gamma   90.00
#
_symmetry.space_group_name_H-M   'P 1'
#
loop_
_entity.id
_entity.type
_entity.pdbx_description
1 polymer ?
#
loop_
_entity_poly.entity_id
_entity_poly.type
_entity_poly.pdbx_seq_one_letter_code
_entity_poly.pdbx_strand_id
1 'polypeptide(L)'
;TSDKLVDSTQNFETTVSIGDTVHNTTDETYAIVTAVDSDTTLSIDTDIMVSGETYNIEISLGTTSPENSVKSNRDYEIAIVYSDEQSRMFTPMVSKDNTVFVEHTVANKTNHLKVTIPAAQKVPVRAVSYRFFAKQSRIDYDVIIPSLFYEDGVYVWVKYEEADKDKIISGEYLVVKRDTSGFLLTRNVETRILETGYKENNFLRPELTGNEDEDAELRLIVQEAGYYFKMKPEDFSMDLSDIETLEDTSYHNTRKRYDENIDTISSPTIGDAIFYGDNLLGVTSGGTYLPPATSIILGWNEKNNQEDVNKSGR
;
A
#
# COMPACT_ATOMS: atom_id res chain seq x y z
N THR A 1 16.16 26.29 24.69
CA THR A 1 17.09 25.55 23.81
C THR A 1 16.68 25.95 22.42
N SER A 2 17.58 26.54 21.63
CA SER A 2 17.25 26.95 20.25
C SER A 2 16.75 25.74 19.48
N ASP A 3 15.73 25.95 18.63
CA ASP A 3 15.24 24.97 17.66
C ASP A 3 14.77 23.66 18.31
N LYS A 4 14.27 23.75 19.55
CA LYS A 4 13.75 22.60 20.31
C LYS A 4 12.41 22.93 20.94
N LEU A 5 11.48 21.99 20.82
CA LEU A 5 10.31 21.91 21.66
C LEU A 5 10.59 20.89 22.78
N VAL A 6 10.51 21.33 24.04
CA VAL A 6 10.72 20.47 25.22
C VAL A 6 9.45 20.51 26.08
N ASP A 7 8.82 19.36 26.25
CA ASP A 7 7.63 19.20 27.08
C ASP A 7 7.70 17.87 27.85
N SER A 8 7.86 17.96 29.18
CA SER A 8 8.02 16.78 30.05
C SER A 8 6.72 16.00 30.26
N THR A 9 5.59 16.47 29.74
CA THR A 9 4.27 15.84 29.92
C THR A 9 3.82 15.01 28.73
N GLN A 10 4.54 15.07 27.62
CA GLN A 10 4.20 14.37 26.38
C GLN A 10 4.95 13.05 26.23
N ASN A 11 4.58 12.30 25.18
CA ASN A 11 5.19 11.05 24.77
C ASN A 11 5.46 11.04 23.25
N PHE A 12 6.35 11.92 22.80
CA PHE A 12 6.58 12.20 21.38
C PHE A 12 7.09 11.01 20.55
N GLU A 13 7.80 10.02 21.11
CA GLU A 13 8.27 8.85 20.33
C GLU A 13 7.11 8.01 19.79
N THR A 14 5.93 8.10 20.42
CA THR A 14 4.74 7.34 20.03
C THR A 14 3.65 8.19 19.38
N THR A 15 3.72 9.52 19.50
CA THR A 15 2.64 10.42 19.05
C THR A 15 3.04 11.36 17.92
N VAL A 16 4.33 11.50 17.61
CA VAL A 16 4.85 12.46 16.63
C VAL A 16 5.81 11.78 15.68
N SER A 17 5.75 12.15 14.41
CA SER A 17 6.68 11.71 13.37
C SER A 17 7.51 12.86 12.82
N ILE A 18 8.68 12.53 12.27
CA ILE A 18 9.50 13.51 11.54
C ILE A 18 8.70 14.03 10.34
N GLY A 19 8.63 15.35 10.20
CA GLY A 19 7.86 16.04 9.17
C GLY A 19 6.58 16.69 9.67
N ASP A 20 6.07 16.32 10.86
CA ASP A 20 4.88 16.93 11.48
C ASP A 20 5.07 18.43 11.72
N THR A 21 3.98 19.18 11.75
CA THR A 21 4.00 20.64 11.96
C THR A 21 3.68 20.96 13.40
N VAL A 22 4.58 21.66 14.08
CA VAL A 22 4.32 22.28 15.38
C VAL A 22 3.70 23.65 15.13
N HIS A 23 2.47 23.84 15.60
CA HIS A 23 1.75 25.12 15.60
C HIS A 23 1.77 25.72 17.00
N ASN A 24 2.49 26.83 17.19
CA ASN A 24 2.43 27.58 18.44
C ASN A 24 1.14 28.41 18.45
N THR A 25 0.19 28.02 19.30
CA THR A 25 -1.13 28.67 19.38
C THR A 25 -1.09 29.99 20.17
N THR A 26 0.06 30.36 20.72
CA THR A 26 0.24 31.62 21.47
C THR A 26 0.48 32.79 20.53
N ASP A 27 1.22 32.57 19.44
CA ASP A 27 1.65 33.60 18.51
C ASP A 27 1.39 33.28 17.03
N GLU A 28 0.71 32.17 16.74
CA GLU A 28 0.34 31.72 15.40
C GLU A 28 1.54 31.46 14.48
N THR A 29 2.64 30.96 15.07
CA THR A 29 3.85 30.55 14.34
C THR A 29 3.91 29.03 14.13
N TYR A 30 4.67 28.62 13.12
CA TYR A 30 4.73 27.23 12.66
C TYR A 30 6.18 26.80 12.46
N ALA A 31 6.49 25.56 12.83
CA ALA A 31 7.78 24.91 12.60
C ALA A 31 7.60 23.44 12.26
N ILE A 32 8.56 22.85 11.56
CA ILE A 32 8.52 21.45 11.15
C ILE A 32 9.39 20.62 12.10
N VAL A 33 8.88 19.46 12.53
CA VAL A 33 9.65 18.48 13.31
C VAL A 33 10.73 17.87 12.42
N THR A 34 11.99 18.16 12.73
CA THR A 34 13.17 17.64 12.00
C THR A 34 13.73 16.37 12.63
N ALA A 35 13.46 16.12 13.91
CA ALA A 35 13.80 14.88 14.61
C ALA A 35 12.96 14.72 15.89
N VAL A 36 12.68 13.46 16.25
CA VAL A 36 12.13 13.09 17.56
C VAL A 36 13.31 12.63 18.42
N ASP A 37 13.75 13.47 19.37
CA ASP A 37 14.95 13.19 20.17
C ASP A 37 14.67 12.29 21.37
N SER A 38 13.47 12.40 21.95
CA SER A 38 12.95 11.56 23.04
C SER A 38 11.45 11.82 23.24
N ASP A 39 10.80 11.08 24.14
CA ASP A 39 9.41 11.28 24.56
C ASP A 39 9.06 12.73 24.93
N THR A 40 10.05 13.53 25.32
CA THR A 40 9.84 14.88 25.86
C THR A 40 10.53 15.98 25.05
N THR A 41 11.21 15.65 23.95
CA THR A 41 11.97 16.63 23.17
C THR A 41 11.88 16.37 21.67
N LEU A 42 11.53 17.43 20.92
CA LEU A 42 11.55 17.47 19.47
C LEU A 42 12.58 18.49 18.98
N SER A 43 13.25 18.17 17.86
CA SER A 43 13.96 19.14 17.05
C SER A 43 13.01 19.76 16.05
N ILE A 44 13.03 21.08 15.95
CA ILE A 44 12.20 21.85 15.00
C ILE A 44 13.09 22.65 14.06
N ASP A 45 12.61 22.95 12.85
CA ASP A 45 13.39 23.65 11.82
C ASP A 45 13.58 25.15 12.08
N THR A 46 12.72 25.73 12.91
CA THR A 46 12.72 27.14 13.31
C THR A 46 12.40 27.25 14.80
N ASP A 47 13.19 28.03 15.54
CA ASP A 47 12.91 28.35 16.93
C ASP A 47 11.63 29.19 17.06
N ILE A 48 10.53 28.53 17.42
CA ILE A 48 9.21 29.15 17.64
C ILE A 48 8.73 29.04 19.08
N MET A 49 9.47 28.38 19.98
CA MET A 49 8.98 28.03 21.32
C MET A 49 9.67 28.85 22.41
N VAL A 50 8.88 29.57 23.18
CA VAL A 50 9.28 30.18 24.46
C VAL A 50 8.67 29.39 25.63
N SER A 51 9.38 29.36 26.76
CA SER A 51 8.94 28.63 27.95
C SER A 51 7.54 29.06 28.41
N GLY A 52 6.61 28.10 28.46
CA GLY A 52 5.25 28.31 28.95
C GLY A 52 4.21 28.56 27.86
N GLU A 53 4.60 28.51 26.58
CA GLU A 53 3.69 28.63 25.44
C GLU A 53 2.97 27.33 25.13
N THR A 54 1.75 27.46 24.60
CA THR A 54 0.91 26.33 24.18
C THR A 54 1.10 26.05 22.70
N TYR A 55 1.00 24.79 22.31
CA TYR A 55 1.15 24.35 20.94
C TYR A 55 0.21 23.19 20.61
N ASN A 56 -0.04 23.01 19.33
CA ASN A 56 -0.62 21.80 18.75
C ASN A 56 0.41 21.17 17.81
N ILE A 57 0.33 19.85 17.63
CA ILE A 57 1.09 19.16 16.58
C ILE A 57 0.09 18.69 15.54
N GLU A 58 0.23 19.22 14.33
CA GLU A 58 -0.54 18.82 13.17
C GLU A 58 0.25 17.75 12.42
N ILE A 59 -0.38 16.58 12.25
CA ILE A 59 0.25 15.47 11.53
C ILE A 59 0.51 15.94 10.11
N SER A 60 1.78 15.89 9.71
CA SER A 60 2.14 16.17 8.34
C SER A 60 1.79 14.96 7.52
N LEU A 61 0.69 15.15 6.83
CA LEU A 61 0.39 14.34 5.70
C LEU A 61 1.43 14.56 4.65
N GLY A 62 2.33 13.58 4.55
CA GLY A 62 3.22 13.41 3.43
C GLY A 62 2.40 13.54 2.16
N THR A 63 2.36 14.76 1.63
CA THR A 63 1.87 15.09 0.30
C THR A 63 2.98 14.68 -0.63
N THR A 64 3.32 13.40 -0.63
CA THR A 64 4.20 12.82 -1.62
C THR A 64 3.44 12.91 -2.93
N SER A 65 3.76 13.93 -3.73
CA SER A 65 3.25 14.00 -5.09
C SER A 65 3.63 12.68 -5.77
N PRO A 66 2.67 11.95 -6.34
CA PRO A 66 2.98 10.68 -6.97
C PRO A 66 3.96 10.92 -8.12
N GLU A 67 5.15 10.34 -8.01
CA GLU A 67 6.16 10.44 -9.06
C GLU A 67 6.06 9.28 -10.06
N ASN A 68 6.38 9.58 -11.32
CA ASN A 68 6.51 8.54 -12.33
C ASN A 68 7.70 7.63 -12.00
N SER A 69 7.41 6.37 -11.66
CA SER A 69 8.41 5.38 -11.28
C SER A 69 8.24 4.06 -12.05
N VAL A 70 9.34 3.35 -12.23
CA VAL A 70 9.36 1.98 -12.74
C VAL A 70 9.02 1.02 -11.61
N LYS A 71 8.18 0.02 -11.87
CA LYS A 71 7.78 -0.92 -10.82
C LYS A 71 8.95 -1.84 -10.46
N SER A 72 9.10 -2.11 -9.17
CA SER A 72 10.07 -3.05 -8.61
C SER A 72 9.61 -4.50 -8.66
N ASN A 73 10.56 -5.40 -8.43
CA ASN A 73 10.45 -6.84 -8.59
C ASN A 73 9.97 -7.23 -9.99
N ARG A 74 10.54 -6.57 -11.02
CA ARG A 74 10.14 -6.72 -12.42
C ARG A 74 11.31 -6.63 -13.38
N ASP A 75 11.28 -7.51 -14.38
CA ASP A 75 12.17 -7.45 -15.52
C ASP A 75 11.57 -6.59 -16.62
N TYR A 76 12.38 -5.68 -17.16
CA TYR A 76 12.04 -4.86 -18.31
C TYR A 76 12.98 -5.15 -19.47
N GLU A 77 12.42 -5.34 -20.66
CA GLU A 77 13.15 -5.43 -21.92
C GLU A 77 12.89 -4.17 -22.75
N ILE A 78 13.98 -3.54 -23.21
CA ILE A 78 13.92 -2.33 -24.03
C ILE A 78 14.28 -2.63 -25.48
N ALA A 79 13.51 -2.04 -26.40
CA ALA A 79 13.80 -2.02 -27.83
C ALA A 79 13.78 -0.59 -28.36
N ILE A 80 14.64 -0.31 -29.34
CA ILE A 80 14.59 0.93 -30.12
C ILE A 80 13.87 0.68 -31.43
N VAL A 81 12.94 1.56 -31.77
CA VAL A 81 12.19 1.54 -33.02
C VAL A 81 12.42 2.86 -33.73
N TYR A 82 13.01 2.80 -34.91
CA TYR A 82 13.15 3.97 -35.77
C TYR A 82 11.84 4.25 -36.51
N SER A 83 11.64 5.49 -36.95
CA SER A 83 10.52 5.89 -37.81
C SER A 83 11.00 6.77 -38.95
N ASP A 84 10.37 6.63 -40.11
CA ASP A 84 10.63 7.47 -41.28
C ASP A 84 9.90 8.82 -41.21
N GLU A 85 10.06 9.65 -42.24
CA GLU A 85 9.39 10.97 -42.36
C GLU A 85 7.86 10.89 -42.31
N GLN A 86 7.28 9.73 -42.66
CA GLN A 86 5.84 9.49 -42.67
C GLN A 86 5.37 8.83 -41.36
N SER A 87 6.21 8.82 -40.32
CA SER A 87 5.96 8.18 -39.02
C SER A 87 5.69 6.68 -39.11
N ARG A 88 6.14 6.00 -40.18
CA ARG A 88 6.06 4.54 -40.27
C ARG A 88 7.23 3.94 -39.49
N MET A 89 6.91 2.99 -38.63
CA MET A 89 7.88 2.32 -37.76
C MET A 89 8.64 1.23 -38.52
N PHE A 90 9.95 1.18 -38.29
CA PHE A 90 10.79 0.06 -38.69
C PHE A 90 10.65 -1.11 -37.70
N THR A 91 11.22 -2.27 -38.03
CA THR A 91 11.27 -3.41 -37.11
C THR A 91 12.02 -3.03 -35.83
N PRO A 92 11.47 -3.36 -34.64
CA PRO A 92 12.16 -3.14 -33.37
C PRO A 92 13.53 -3.80 -33.33
N MET A 93 14.53 -3.05 -32.86
CA MET A 93 15.88 -3.53 -32.66
C MET A 93 16.17 -3.67 -31.17
N VAL A 94 16.76 -4.82 -30.79
CA VAL A 94 17.18 -5.15 -29.42
C VAL A 94 18.69 -5.33 -29.37
N SER A 95 19.29 -5.02 -28.22
CA SER A 95 20.70 -5.29 -27.92
C SER A 95 20.82 -6.59 -27.12
N LYS A 96 22.03 -7.13 -26.99
CA LYS A 96 22.31 -8.28 -26.10
C LYS A 96 22.06 -7.93 -24.63
N ASP A 97 22.36 -6.70 -24.24
CA ASP A 97 22.20 -6.19 -22.87
C ASP A 97 21.03 -5.19 -22.83
N ASN A 98 19.82 -5.64 -23.19
CA ASN A 98 18.63 -4.81 -23.27
C ASN A 98 17.59 -5.08 -22.19
N THR A 99 17.91 -5.98 -21.25
CA THR A 99 17.06 -6.32 -20.11
C THR A 99 17.61 -5.73 -18.82
N VAL A 100 16.71 -5.30 -17.93
CA VAL A 100 17.06 -4.83 -16.59
C VAL A 100 16.04 -5.34 -15.58
N PHE A 101 16.53 -5.98 -14.51
CA PHE A 101 15.72 -6.35 -13.36
C PHE A 101 15.73 -5.20 -12.36
N VAL A 102 14.55 -4.73 -11.98
CA VAL A 102 14.40 -3.77 -10.89
C VAL A 102 14.15 -4.56 -9.62
N GLU A 103 15.12 -4.55 -8.69
CA GLU A 103 15.01 -5.28 -7.43
C GLU A 103 13.88 -4.76 -6.55
N HIS A 104 13.35 -5.63 -5.68
CA HIS A 104 12.33 -5.26 -4.70
C HIS A 104 12.84 -4.25 -3.65
N THR A 105 14.13 -4.29 -3.33
CA THR A 105 14.81 -3.44 -2.33
C THR A 105 14.71 -1.94 -2.63
N VAL A 106 14.40 -1.57 -3.88
CA VAL A 106 14.22 -0.18 -4.33
C VAL A 106 12.75 0.20 -4.54
N ALA A 107 11.80 -0.56 -3.98
CA ALA A 107 10.37 -0.31 -4.12
C ALA A 107 9.90 1.03 -3.51
N ASN A 108 10.58 1.53 -2.48
CA ASN A 108 10.28 2.81 -1.84
C ASN A 108 10.95 4.01 -2.51
N LYS A 109 11.62 3.82 -3.64
CA LYS A 109 12.35 4.88 -4.36
C LYS A 109 11.73 5.16 -5.71
N THR A 110 11.95 6.36 -6.22
CA THR A 110 11.66 6.70 -7.61
C THR A 110 12.70 6.03 -8.52
N ASN A 111 12.24 5.11 -9.35
CA ASN A 111 13.09 4.31 -10.24
C ASN A 111 12.95 4.79 -11.68
N HIS A 112 14.07 4.89 -12.41
CA HIS A 112 14.11 5.29 -13.82
C HIS A 112 14.95 4.31 -14.65
N LEU A 113 14.51 4.03 -15.88
CA LEU A 113 15.29 3.25 -16.84
C LEU A 113 16.21 4.19 -17.62
N LYS A 114 17.53 3.97 -17.52
CA LYS A 114 18.52 4.69 -18.30
C LYS A 114 18.94 3.87 -19.52
N VAL A 115 18.62 4.34 -20.71
CA VAL A 115 19.01 3.71 -21.97
C VAL A 115 20.21 4.43 -22.57
N THR A 116 21.26 3.68 -22.92
CA THR A 116 22.44 4.22 -23.61
C THR A 116 22.47 3.67 -25.03
N ILE A 117 22.40 4.55 -26.05
CA ILE A 117 22.56 4.16 -27.45
C ILE A 117 24.06 4.11 -27.76
N PRO A 118 24.63 2.94 -28.11
CA PRO A 118 26.05 2.85 -28.45
C PRO A 118 26.38 3.65 -29.71
N ALA A 119 27.57 4.27 -29.77
CA ALA A 119 28.02 4.98 -30.96
C ALA A 119 28.14 4.08 -32.21
N ALA A 120 28.29 2.76 -32.01
CA ALA A 120 28.32 1.77 -33.08
C ALA A 120 26.93 1.43 -33.65
N GLN A 121 25.84 1.94 -33.04
CA GLN A 121 24.47 1.65 -33.48
C GLN A 121 24.23 2.20 -34.88
N LYS A 122 23.91 1.32 -35.83
CA LYS A 122 23.64 1.68 -37.22
C LYS A 122 22.16 2.03 -37.40
N VAL A 123 21.91 3.30 -37.72
CA VAL A 123 20.57 3.81 -37.98
C VAL A 123 20.14 3.46 -39.41
N PRO A 124 18.89 3.00 -39.65
CA PRO A 124 18.36 2.81 -41.00
C PRO A 124 18.42 4.10 -41.83
N VAL A 125 18.74 4.01 -43.12
CA VAL A 125 19.05 5.17 -43.98
C VAL A 125 17.93 6.21 -44.13
N ARG A 126 16.67 5.81 -43.92
CA ARG A 126 15.48 6.69 -44.02
C ARG A 126 14.86 7.01 -42.67
N ALA A 127 15.53 6.68 -41.56
CA ALA A 127 15.03 7.00 -40.23
C ALA A 127 15.28 8.47 -39.89
N VAL A 128 14.23 9.15 -39.45
CA VAL A 128 14.27 10.56 -39.04
C VAL A 128 14.00 10.74 -37.55
N SER A 129 13.32 9.78 -36.93
CA SER A 129 13.08 9.76 -35.49
C SER A 129 13.21 8.34 -34.93
N TYR A 130 13.23 8.23 -33.60
CA TYR A 130 13.18 6.94 -32.90
C TYR A 130 12.28 7.04 -31.67
N ARG A 131 11.80 5.88 -31.20
CA ARG A 131 11.06 5.69 -29.96
C ARG A 131 11.62 4.47 -29.24
N PHE A 132 11.50 4.48 -27.92
CA PHE A 132 11.76 3.30 -27.10
C PHE A 132 10.46 2.60 -26.78
N PHE A 133 10.49 1.27 -26.89
CA PHE A 133 9.45 0.41 -26.38
C PHE A 133 10.01 -0.36 -25.20
N ALA A 134 9.27 -0.37 -24.11
CA ALA A 134 9.56 -1.16 -22.92
C ALA A 134 8.45 -2.19 -22.76
N LYS A 135 8.81 -3.45 -22.54
CA LYS A 135 7.87 -4.50 -22.14
C LYS A 135 8.43 -5.25 -20.94
N GLN A 136 7.57 -5.98 -20.23
CA GLN A 136 8.04 -6.96 -19.27
C GLN A 136 8.60 -8.16 -20.04
N SER A 137 9.76 -8.69 -19.64
CA SER A 137 10.32 -9.88 -20.30
C SER A 137 9.61 -11.17 -19.85
N ARG A 138 9.07 -11.18 -18.63
CA ARG A 138 8.26 -12.26 -18.05
C ARG A 138 6.78 -11.83 -18.00
N ILE A 139 5.88 -12.76 -18.31
CA ILE A 139 4.48 -12.44 -18.66
C ILE A 139 3.53 -12.62 -17.45
N ASP A 140 3.88 -13.48 -16.49
CA ASP A 140 2.93 -13.94 -15.48
C ASP A 140 3.19 -13.22 -14.14
N TYR A 141 2.65 -12.00 -13.99
CA TYR A 141 2.71 -11.27 -12.73
C TYR A 141 1.35 -10.69 -12.34
N ASP A 142 0.70 -11.36 -11.38
CA ASP A 142 -0.53 -10.90 -10.78
C ASP A 142 -0.28 -10.16 -9.45
N VAL A 143 -1.17 -9.21 -9.16
CA VAL A 143 -1.18 -8.44 -7.91
C VAL A 143 -2.53 -8.62 -7.24
N ILE A 144 -2.49 -8.92 -5.95
CA ILE A 144 -3.64 -9.01 -5.08
C ILE A 144 -3.42 -8.02 -3.94
N ILE A 145 -4.48 -7.28 -3.62
CA ILE A 145 -4.47 -6.20 -2.62
C ILE A 145 -5.56 -6.52 -1.60
N PRO A 146 -5.33 -7.47 -0.69
CA PRO A 146 -6.31 -7.77 0.35
C PRO A 146 -6.43 -6.60 1.34
N SER A 147 -7.66 -6.37 1.81
CA SER A 147 -8.01 -5.35 2.80
C SER A 147 -8.36 -5.93 4.17
N LEU A 148 -8.67 -7.23 4.25
CA LEU A 148 -9.18 -7.86 5.46
C LEU A 148 -8.54 -9.23 5.67
N PHE A 149 -8.18 -9.51 6.92
CA PHE A 149 -7.67 -10.82 7.33
C PHE A 149 -8.10 -11.17 8.76
N TYR A 150 -8.09 -12.46 9.08
CA TYR A 150 -8.42 -13.01 10.39
C TYR A 150 -7.37 -14.02 10.83
N GLU A 151 -6.96 -13.92 12.09
CA GLU A 151 -6.00 -14.84 12.70
C GLU A 151 -6.65 -16.17 13.11
N ASP A 152 -5.96 -17.27 12.84
CA ASP A 152 -6.31 -18.65 13.17
C ASP A 152 -5.08 -19.34 13.76
N GLY A 153 -4.76 -18.97 15.01
CA GLY A 153 -3.58 -19.45 15.73
C GLY A 153 -2.28 -18.99 15.06
N VAL A 154 -1.54 -19.93 14.45
CA VAL A 154 -0.30 -19.61 13.70
C VAL A 154 -0.55 -19.31 12.22
N TYR A 155 -1.79 -19.41 11.77
CA TYR A 155 -2.20 -19.17 10.39
C TYR A 155 -3.04 -17.92 10.29
N VAL A 156 -3.12 -17.38 9.08
CA VAL A 156 -3.97 -16.22 8.77
C VAL A 156 -4.84 -16.54 7.58
N TRP A 157 -6.10 -16.18 7.68
CA TRP A 157 -7.08 -16.20 6.61
C TRP A 157 -7.20 -14.81 6.01
N VAL A 158 -6.86 -14.68 4.74
CA VAL A 158 -6.87 -13.39 4.04
C VAL A 158 -8.03 -13.36 3.05
N LYS A 159 -8.90 -12.35 3.17
CA LYS A 159 -10.04 -12.14 2.26
C LYS A 159 -9.54 -11.61 0.93
N TYR A 160 -10.13 -12.08 -0.16
CA TYR A 160 -9.91 -11.55 -1.49
C TYR A 160 -11.22 -11.49 -2.27
N GLU A 161 -11.25 -10.65 -3.30
CA GLU A 161 -12.43 -10.45 -4.12
C GLU A 161 -12.65 -11.61 -5.10
N GLU A 162 -13.91 -11.90 -5.43
CA GLU A 162 -14.22 -13.00 -6.36
C GLU A 162 -13.54 -12.84 -7.73
N ALA A 163 -13.33 -11.61 -8.18
CA ALA A 163 -12.62 -11.29 -9.42
C ALA A 163 -11.14 -11.74 -9.43
N ASP A 164 -10.53 -11.91 -8.25
CA ASP A 164 -9.14 -12.32 -8.10
C ASP A 164 -8.98 -13.83 -7.86
N LYS A 165 -10.07 -14.60 -7.89
CA LYS A 165 -10.07 -16.04 -7.64
C LYS A 165 -9.12 -16.83 -8.53
N ASP A 166 -9.03 -16.47 -9.82
CA ASP A 166 -8.16 -17.18 -10.77
C ASP A 166 -6.67 -16.85 -10.57
N LYS A 167 -6.34 -15.81 -9.78
CA LYS A 167 -4.97 -15.41 -9.45
C LYS A 167 -4.40 -16.16 -8.24
N ILE A 168 -5.26 -16.81 -7.43
CA ILE A 168 -4.88 -17.43 -6.16
C ILE A 168 -5.04 -18.94 -6.26
N ILE A 169 -3.92 -19.64 -6.31
CA ILE A 169 -3.90 -21.10 -6.49
C ILE A 169 -3.36 -21.75 -5.23
N SER A 170 -4.12 -22.72 -4.69
CA SER A 170 -3.67 -23.50 -3.54
C SER A 170 -2.37 -24.26 -3.85
N GLY A 171 -1.41 -24.16 -2.93
CA GLY A 171 -0.10 -24.79 -3.04
C GLY A 171 0.99 -23.90 -3.65
N GLU A 172 0.65 -22.78 -4.28
CA GLU A 172 1.60 -21.84 -4.88
C GLU A 172 2.12 -20.79 -3.88
N TYR A 173 3.12 -20.00 -4.30
CA TYR A 173 3.80 -19.00 -3.48
C TYR A 173 3.41 -17.58 -3.87
N LEU A 174 3.19 -16.75 -2.86
CA LEU A 174 3.02 -15.31 -2.98
C LEU A 174 4.25 -14.60 -2.42
N VAL A 175 4.72 -13.58 -3.14
CA VAL A 175 5.71 -12.59 -2.69
C VAL A 175 5.00 -11.48 -1.93
N VAL A 176 5.37 -11.28 -0.68
CA VAL A 176 4.87 -10.18 0.14
C VAL A 176 5.67 -8.91 -0.20
N LYS A 177 4.98 -7.88 -0.71
CA LYS A 177 5.63 -6.59 -1.04
C LYS A 177 5.51 -5.57 0.09
N ARG A 178 4.44 -5.65 0.86
CA ARG A 178 4.12 -4.77 1.98
C ARG A 178 3.38 -5.58 3.02
N ASP A 179 3.70 -5.36 4.28
CA ASP A 179 3.05 -5.97 5.42
C ASP A 179 2.34 -4.91 6.28
N THR A 180 1.79 -5.30 7.42
CA THR A 180 1.06 -4.37 8.30
C THR A 180 1.97 -3.32 8.93
N SER A 181 3.23 -3.67 9.20
CA SER A 181 4.25 -2.77 9.75
C SER A 181 4.83 -1.78 8.73
N GLY A 182 4.66 -2.03 7.43
CA GLY A 182 5.08 -1.14 6.36
C GLY A 182 5.74 -1.85 5.18
N PHE A 183 6.67 -1.17 4.51
CA PHE A 183 7.37 -1.73 3.35
C PHE A 183 8.44 -2.73 3.78
N LEU A 184 8.37 -3.95 3.26
CA LEU A 184 9.39 -4.97 3.45
C LEU A 184 10.56 -4.72 2.50
N LEU A 185 11.53 -3.90 2.90
CA LEU A 185 12.61 -3.46 2.00
C LEU A 185 13.84 -4.38 1.99
N THR A 186 13.98 -5.24 3.00
CA THR A 186 15.25 -5.95 3.24
C THR A 186 15.40 -7.24 2.45
N ARG A 187 14.30 -7.87 2.01
CA ARG A 187 14.32 -9.15 1.27
C ARG A 187 13.01 -9.42 0.53
N ASN A 188 13.06 -10.28 -0.49
CA ASN A 188 11.89 -10.91 -1.07
C ASN A 188 11.38 -11.95 -0.07
N VAL A 189 10.24 -11.68 0.55
CA VAL A 189 9.57 -12.63 1.45
C VAL A 189 8.52 -13.38 0.66
N GLU A 190 8.51 -14.70 0.77
CA GLU A 190 7.56 -15.57 0.09
C GLU A 190 6.75 -16.37 1.11
N THR A 191 5.46 -16.54 0.84
CA THR A 191 4.55 -17.33 1.65
C THR A 191 3.74 -18.27 0.79
N ARG A 192 3.47 -19.47 1.30
CA ARG A 192 2.75 -20.51 0.57
C ARG A 192 1.25 -20.46 0.87
N ILE A 193 0.43 -20.50 -0.18
CA ILE A 193 -1.01 -20.66 -0.06
C ILE A 193 -1.31 -22.12 0.32
N LEU A 194 -1.95 -22.33 1.47
CA LEU A 194 -2.29 -23.65 1.98
C LEU A 194 -3.66 -24.11 1.50
N GLU A 195 -4.63 -23.20 1.49
CA GLU A 195 -6.02 -23.46 1.11
C GLU A 195 -6.62 -22.20 0.49
N THR A 196 -7.59 -22.35 -0.41
CA THR A 196 -8.39 -21.25 -0.96
C THR A 196 -9.84 -21.68 -1.15
N GLY A 197 -10.80 -20.80 -0.89
CA GLY A 197 -12.22 -21.09 -1.10
C GLY A 197 -13.17 -20.09 -0.44
N TYR A 198 -14.46 -20.27 -0.71
CA TYR A 198 -15.52 -19.48 -0.05
C TYR A 198 -15.70 -19.92 1.41
N LYS A 199 -15.91 -18.96 2.30
CA LYS A 199 -16.20 -19.15 3.72
C LYS A 199 -17.47 -18.38 4.08
N GLU A 200 -18.30 -19.00 4.92
CA GLU A 200 -19.52 -18.40 5.48
C GLU A 200 -19.16 -17.43 6.63
N ASN A 201 -20.14 -16.65 7.07
CA ASN A 201 -19.97 -15.78 8.24
C ASN A 201 -19.53 -16.59 9.46
N ASN A 202 -18.64 -16.00 10.25
CA ASN A 202 -18.13 -16.57 11.49
C ASN A 202 -17.54 -17.99 11.33
N PHE A 203 -16.91 -18.30 10.20
CA PHE A 203 -16.35 -19.64 9.92
C PHE A 203 -15.26 -20.10 10.89
N LEU A 204 -14.62 -19.19 11.63
CA LEU A 204 -13.66 -19.51 12.70
C LEU A 204 -14.32 -19.66 14.07
N ARG A 205 -15.53 -19.11 14.25
CA ARG A 205 -16.31 -19.11 15.50
C ARG A 205 -17.79 -19.40 15.21
N PRO A 206 -18.12 -20.59 14.68
CA PRO A 206 -19.48 -20.93 14.26
C PRO A 206 -20.51 -20.88 15.40
N GLU A 207 -20.06 -20.95 16.66
CA GLU A 207 -20.87 -20.76 17.85
C GLU A 207 -21.54 -19.38 17.93
N LEU A 208 -21.01 -18.37 17.22
CA LEU A 208 -21.59 -17.03 17.12
C LEU A 208 -22.69 -16.95 16.04
N THR A 209 -22.89 -18.02 15.26
CA THR A 209 -23.82 -18.07 14.13
C THR A 209 -25.13 -18.76 14.53
N GLY A 210 -25.90 -18.19 15.47
CA GLY A 210 -27.13 -18.79 15.99
C GLY A 210 -28.34 -17.84 16.07
N ASN A 211 -29.49 -18.29 15.57
CA ASN A 211 -30.83 -18.10 16.15
C ASN A 211 -31.27 -19.53 16.53
N GLU A 212 -31.98 -19.87 17.59
CA GLU A 212 -33.12 -19.28 18.29
C GLU A 212 -33.00 -19.74 19.76
N ASP A 213 -33.53 -18.94 20.70
CA ASP A 213 -33.66 -19.22 22.15
C ASP A 213 -32.62 -18.58 23.09
N GLU A 214 -33.07 -17.47 23.68
CA GLU A 214 -32.77 -16.95 25.03
C GLU A 214 -31.31 -16.60 25.36
N ASP A 215 -30.75 -15.63 24.64
CA ASP A 215 -30.36 -14.34 25.22
C ASP A 215 -29.79 -13.47 24.10
N ALA A 216 -30.49 -12.37 23.80
CA ALA A 216 -30.21 -11.48 22.68
C ALA A 216 -29.01 -10.56 22.93
N GLU A 217 -27.89 -11.08 23.43
CA GLU A 217 -26.60 -10.41 23.30
C GLU A 217 -25.98 -10.76 21.95
N LEU A 218 -26.57 -10.14 20.92
CA LEU A 218 -26.02 -9.81 19.61
C LEU A 218 -25.48 -10.99 18.77
N ARG A 219 -26.17 -11.23 17.65
CA ARG A 219 -25.67 -11.99 16.50
C ARG A 219 -24.49 -11.22 15.88
N LEU A 220 -23.34 -11.28 16.54
CA LEU A 220 -22.16 -10.51 16.16
C LEU A 220 -21.50 -11.19 14.96
N ILE A 221 -21.45 -10.47 13.84
CA ILE A 221 -20.64 -10.86 12.69
C ILE A 221 -19.21 -10.41 13.01
N VAL A 222 -18.39 -11.36 13.46
CA VAL A 222 -16.97 -11.13 13.74
C VAL A 222 -16.13 -11.45 12.52
N GLN A 223 -16.55 -12.44 11.71
CA GLN A 223 -15.95 -12.73 10.41
C GLN A 223 -16.98 -12.65 9.29
N GLU A 224 -16.66 -11.87 8.26
CA GLU A 224 -17.49 -11.72 7.07
C GLU A 224 -17.42 -12.96 6.16
N ALA A 225 -18.51 -13.24 5.45
CA ALA A 225 -18.53 -14.23 4.40
C ALA A 225 -17.79 -13.71 3.15
N GLY A 226 -17.12 -14.60 2.43
CA GLY A 226 -16.35 -14.23 1.25
C GLY A 226 -15.36 -15.29 0.82
N TYR A 227 -14.52 -14.95 -0.15
CA TYR A 227 -13.42 -15.82 -0.58
C TYR A 227 -12.17 -15.55 0.25
N TYR A 228 -11.56 -16.62 0.76
CA TYR A 228 -10.39 -16.55 1.62
C TYR A 228 -9.32 -17.52 1.17
N PHE A 229 -8.06 -17.15 1.38
CA PHE A 229 -6.95 -18.09 1.33
C PHE A 229 -6.23 -18.16 2.68
N LYS A 230 -5.77 -19.36 3.04
CA LYS A 230 -5.03 -19.65 4.27
C LYS A 230 -3.55 -19.62 3.97
N MET A 231 -2.79 -18.91 4.79
CA MET A 231 -1.33 -18.93 4.74
C MET A 231 -0.74 -18.88 6.15
N LYS A 232 0.58 -19.07 6.23
CA LYS A 232 1.34 -18.88 7.46
C LYS A 232 2.27 -17.67 7.24
N PRO A 233 2.15 -16.60 8.04
CA PRO A 233 3.10 -15.51 7.98
C PRO A 233 4.45 -16.01 8.50
N GLU A 234 5.46 -15.95 7.64
CA GLU A 234 6.85 -16.28 7.96
C GLU A 234 7.69 -15.11 7.45
N ASP A 235 8.46 -14.48 8.34
CA ASP A 235 9.34 -13.34 8.00
C ASP A 235 8.65 -12.01 7.61
N PHE A 236 7.36 -11.85 7.90
CA PHE A 236 6.61 -10.58 7.80
C PHE A 236 5.53 -10.48 8.88
N SER A 237 5.09 -9.26 9.21
CA SER A 237 4.03 -9.01 10.19
C SER A 237 2.65 -9.05 9.55
N MET A 238 1.70 -9.69 10.23
CA MET A 238 0.27 -9.54 9.96
C MET A 238 -0.42 -9.41 11.30
N ASP A 239 -0.38 -8.20 11.84
CA ASP A 239 -0.99 -7.88 13.13
C ASP A 239 -2.06 -6.81 12.94
N LEU A 240 -3.22 -7.02 13.54
CA LEU A 240 -4.29 -6.02 13.52
C LEU A 240 -3.93 -4.78 14.36
N SER A 241 -3.03 -4.90 15.34
CA SER A 241 -2.55 -3.76 16.14
C SER A 241 -1.64 -2.80 15.38
N ASP A 242 -1.03 -3.27 14.29
CA ASP A 242 -0.26 -2.44 13.35
C ASP A 242 -1.18 -1.57 12.46
N ILE A 243 -2.50 -1.82 12.48
CA ILE A 243 -3.49 -1.18 11.61
C ILE A 243 -4.53 -0.44 12.45
N GLU A 244 -4.80 0.82 12.10
CA GLU A 244 -5.95 1.53 12.65
C GLU A 244 -7.25 0.92 12.09
N THR A 245 -7.99 0.21 12.94
CA THR A 245 -9.27 -0.40 12.59
C THR A 245 -10.39 0.54 13.02
N LEU A 246 -11.21 0.98 12.07
CA LEU A 246 -12.38 1.83 12.31
C LEU A 246 -13.65 1.00 12.17
N GLU A 247 -14.42 0.87 13.25
CA GLU A 247 -15.73 0.22 13.25
C GLU A 247 -16.83 1.29 13.24
N ASP A 248 -17.70 1.28 12.23
CA ASP A 248 -18.91 2.10 12.23
C ASP A 248 -20.04 1.37 12.98
N THR A 249 -20.46 1.93 14.11
CA THR A 249 -21.63 1.46 14.84
C THR A 249 -22.82 2.39 14.59
N SER A 250 -23.50 2.21 13.46
CA SER A 250 -24.73 2.96 13.15
C SER A 250 -26.00 2.13 13.41
N TYR A 251 -26.89 2.64 14.27
CA TYR A 251 -28.19 2.03 14.55
C TYR A 251 -29.28 2.60 13.64
N HIS A 252 -29.76 1.84 12.67
CA HIS A 252 -30.97 2.20 11.93
C HIS A 252 -32.23 1.86 12.74
N ASN A 253 -32.73 2.82 13.53
CA ASN A 253 -34.05 2.69 14.13
C ASN A 253 -35.12 3.20 13.12
N THR A 254 -36.04 2.33 12.70
CA THR A 254 -37.20 2.70 11.85
C THR A 254 -38.47 2.97 12.68
N ARG A 255 -38.36 2.99 14.01
CA ARG A 255 -39.51 3.00 14.94
C ARG A 255 -39.59 4.21 15.88
N LYS A 256 -38.65 5.17 15.85
CA LYS A 256 -38.78 6.40 16.63
C LYS A 256 -38.72 7.64 15.76
N ARG A 257 -39.58 8.59 16.15
CA ARG A 257 -39.83 9.87 15.52
C ARG A 257 -38.58 10.74 15.60
N TYR A 258 -38.04 11.13 14.45
CA TYR A 258 -37.39 12.41 14.14
C TYR A 258 -36.23 12.97 14.97
N ASP A 259 -35.68 12.26 15.95
CA ASP A 259 -34.42 12.68 16.58
C ASP A 259 -33.72 11.46 17.18
N GLU A 260 -32.39 11.49 17.23
CA GLU A 260 -31.46 10.37 17.51
C GLU A 260 -30.99 9.57 16.27
N ASN A 261 -30.41 10.27 15.28
CA ASN A 261 -29.11 9.79 14.82
C ASN A 261 -28.12 10.15 15.93
N ILE A 262 -27.86 9.23 16.86
CA ILE A 262 -26.69 9.36 17.73
C ILE A 262 -25.49 9.16 16.81
N ASP A 263 -24.95 10.30 16.41
CA ASP A 263 -23.70 10.48 15.69
C ASP A 263 -22.54 10.26 16.67
N THR A 264 -22.44 9.07 17.24
CA THR A 264 -21.15 8.59 17.76
C THR A 264 -20.45 7.86 16.65
N ILE A 265 -20.21 8.60 15.57
CA ILE A 265 -19.09 8.32 14.67
C ILE A 265 -17.83 8.53 15.51
N SER A 266 -17.20 7.44 15.95
CA SER A 266 -15.75 7.45 16.11
C SER A 266 -15.17 7.29 14.70
N SER A 267 -14.93 8.44 14.06
CA SER A 267 -14.31 8.67 12.74
C SER A 267 -15.20 8.47 11.49
N PRO A 268 -15.47 9.54 10.71
CA PRO A 268 -16.27 9.43 9.49
C PRO A 268 -15.48 8.74 8.37
N THR A 269 -15.90 7.54 7.97
CA THR A 269 -15.50 6.93 6.70
C THR A 269 -16.29 7.56 5.56
N ILE A 270 -15.78 8.65 4.99
CA ILE A 270 -16.16 9.13 3.66
C ILE A 270 -15.08 8.62 2.70
N GLY A 271 -15.47 7.77 1.74
CA GLY A 271 -14.58 7.40 0.64
C GLY A 271 -14.24 8.61 -0.23
N ASP A 272 -13.00 8.70 -0.69
CA ASP A 272 -12.54 9.84 -1.50
C ASP A 272 -13.37 10.03 -2.79
N ALA A 273 -13.57 11.30 -3.15
CA ALA A 273 -14.11 11.69 -4.43
C ALA A 273 -13.11 11.42 -5.56
N ILE A 274 -13.54 10.71 -6.60
CA ILE A 274 -12.75 10.51 -7.82
C ILE A 274 -12.64 11.85 -8.57
N PHE A 275 -11.46 12.44 -8.60
CA PHE A 275 -11.18 13.71 -9.29
C PHE A 275 -11.18 13.54 -10.81
N TYR A 276 -12.16 14.14 -11.49
CA TYR A 276 -12.21 14.26 -12.96
C TYR A 276 -12.02 15.72 -13.39
N GLY A 277 -10.83 16.27 -13.17
CA GLY A 277 -10.39 17.50 -13.84
C GLY A 277 -11.02 18.80 -13.34
N ASP A 278 -10.32 19.87 -13.72
CA ASP A 278 -10.37 21.19 -13.10
C ASP A 278 -11.57 22.01 -13.59
N ASN A 279 -12.39 22.49 -12.66
CA ASN A 279 -13.11 23.77 -12.75
C ASN A 279 -13.73 24.14 -11.39
N LEU A 280 -12.99 25.00 -10.69
CA LEU A 280 -13.46 26.18 -9.94
C LEU A 280 -14.90 26.14 -9.40
N LEU A 281 -15.00 25.89 -8.08
CA LEU A 281 -15.80 26.61 -7.07
C LEU A 281 -16.47 25.64 -6.08
N GLY A 282 -15.89 25.56 -4.88
CA GLY A 282 -16.63 25.38 -3.65
C GLY A 282 -16.28 24.15 -2.82
N VAL A 283 -15.23 24.24 -1.98
CA VAL A 283 -15.26 23.73 -0.60
C VAL A 283 -14.30 24.57 0.25
N THR A 284 -14.86 25.44 1.09
CA THR A 284 -14.19 26.02 2.27
C THR A 284 -14.82 25.42 3.50
N SER A 285 -14.13 24.54 4.21
CA SER A 285 -14.15 24.38 5.68
C SER A 285 -13.23 23.22 6.04
N GLY A 286 -12.56 23.38 7.18
CA GLY A 286 -11.44 22.56 7.61
C GLY A 286 -11.77 21.08 7.81
N GLY A 287 -10.72 20.29 7.64
CA GLY A 287 -10.63 18.89 7.97
C GLY A 287 -9.21 18.45 7.61
N THR A 288 -8.48 17.94 8.59
CA THR A 288 -7.19 17.26 8.36
C THR A 288 -7.54 15.84 7.89
N TYR A 289 -7.28 15.53 6.63
CA TYR A 289 -7.67 14.25 6.01
C TYR A 289 -6.46 13.36 5.79
N LEU A 290 -6.23 12.38 6.67
CA LEU A 290 -5.17 11.41 6.47
C LEU A 290 -5.58 10.24 5.54
N PRO A 291 -4.69 9.81 4.61
CA PRO A 291 -4.97 8.94 3.47
C PRO A 291 -5.12 7.48 3.88
N PRO A 292 -5.69 6.64 3.01
CA PRO A 292 -5.82 5.22 3.29
C PRO A 292 -4.45 4.55 3.29
N ALA A 293 -4.12 3.89 4.40
CA ALA A 293 -3.28 2.68 4.38
C ALA A 293 -3.93 1.72 5.37
N THR A 294 -4.25 0.49 5.00
CA THR A 294 -3.25 -0.58 4.99
C THR A 294 -3.69 -1.69 4.02
N SER A 295 -3.35 -1.52 2.75
CA SER A 295 -3.34 -2.69 1.87
C SER A 295 -2.04 -3.46 2.06
N ILE A 296 -2.17 -4.73 2.38
CA ILE A 296 -1.10 -5.69 2.09
C ILE A 296 -1.07 -5.81 0.57
N ILE A 297 0.11 -5.76 -0.04
CA ILE A 297 0.27 -6.02 -1.47
C ILE A 297 1.00 -7.35 -1.60
N LEU A 298 0.28 -8.34 -2.07
CA LEU A 298 0.82 -9.66 -2.37
C LEU A 298 1.00 -9.77 -3.88
N GLY A 299 2.23 -9.96 -4.32
CA GLY A 299 2.55 -10.40 -5.67
C GLY A 299 2.70 -11.91 -5.71
N TRP A 300 2.72 -12.53 -6.89
CA TRP A 300 3.00 -13.95 -7.06
C TRP A 300 4.48 -14.18 -7.48
N ASN A 301 5.08 -15.34 -7.17
CA ASN A 301 6.34 -15.81 -7.78
C ASN A 301 6.22 -17.26 -8.26
N GLU A 302 7.01 -17.53 -9.31
CA GLU A 302 6.92 -18.53 -10.35
C GLU A 302 6.69 -19.99 -9.92
N LYS A 303 5.98 -20.69 -10.80
CA LYS A 303 6.05 -22.15 -10.96
C LYS A 303 7.51 -22.57 -11.17
N ASN A 304 8.06 -23.29 -10.20
CA ASN A 304 9.25 -24.10 -10.39
C ASN A 304 8.97 -25.22 -11.41
N ASN A 305 9.09 -24.95 -12.70
CA ASN A 305 9.29 -26.01 -13.68
C ASN A 305 10.77 -26.44 -13.64
N GLN A 306 11.11 -27.24 -12.63
CA GLN A 306 12.21 -28.19 -12.77
C GLN A 306 11.78 -29.23 -13.82
N GLU A 307 12.01 -28.94 -15.10
CA GLU A 307 12.06 -30.01 -16.10
C GLU A 307 13.38 -30.77 -15.94
N ASP A 308 13.31 -31.84 -15.16
CA ASP A 308 14.17 -33.01 -15.32
C ASP A 308 14.01 -33.57 -16.74
N VAL A 309 14.90 -33.21 -17.67
CA VAL A 309 15.16 -34.03 -18.86
C VAL A 309 16.65 -34.20 -19.11
N ASN A 310 17.29 -34.89 -18.18
CA ASN A 310 18.35 -35.83 -18.53
C ASN A 310 17.69 -37.08 -19.14
N LYS A 311 17.31 -37.05 -20.42
CA LYS A 311 16.97 -38.26 -21.19
C LYS A 311 17.34 -38.14 -22.67
N SER A 312 18.31 -38.97 -23.07
CA SER A 312 18.41 -39.69 -24.36
C SER A 312 18.52 -38.81 -25.63
N GLY A 313 19.65 -38.77 -26.33
CA GLY A 313 20.21 -39.94 -27.00
C GLY A 313 19.54 -40.20 -28.35
N ARG A 314 19.89 -39.42 -29.39
CA ARG A 314 20.20 -39.80 -30.78
C ARG A 314 20.31 -38.56 -31.66
#